data_AF-A0A6A5BLF8-F1
#
_entry.id   AF-A0A6A5BLF8-F1
#
_cell.length_a   1.000
_cell.length_b   1.000
_cell.length_c   1.000
_cell.angle_alpha   90.00
_cell.angle_beta   90.00
_cell.angle_gamma   90.00
#
_symmetry.space_group_name_H-M   'P 1'
#
loop_
_entity.id
_entity.type
_entity.pdbx_description
1 polymer ?
#
loop_
_entity_poly.entity_id
_entity_poly.type
_entity_poly.pdbx_seq_one_letter_code
_entity_poly.pdbx_strand_id
1 'polypeptide(L)'
;MKISQTALQKFQGLLNSVVPQSVNVNVKIDAGHLPREDVGIQCEIPFLLRVLFGDFPNRDQESSMRAPTPVNVCIVLDVSGSMDEGLSNNQTGTKLSVCKTAIKELVKNFLNDQDTVHLLKYSDSPSTVFSGKKKSTVEMATIDNISTEGSTNIADAIHYAVDLLKQSTAPGTKLVAFFSDGMANVGECDVNVFGASLMKKLKEFDLENQIHISSFGVGAEYDEKWLQSIARSGKGEYYYLDCDERAKEAFERTLRKYQYQIGKQFNIKVTGLNGVSVKSFNQKNDLTSLVSGLTLGGVYCRDLRFVEGVLVYNPQQTFKTQPELIEALNRGVGIPLLSVTYSYVDMQNGQLKEQTLTYVHSKFANSASELPALVAQYEKQGERNEFIVQKTCLQGADHQAQFNKYIEEHNRDKALEEAKIIEDIYTKVLEHDDYGIIEQLLTQAKLQRDELEKKGISMSFQKMVSKNASVCLKVAKKEAKQAYEEECCDSFDYDCEEAYGGLF
;
A
#
# COMPACT_ATOMS: atom_id res chain seq x y z
N MET A 1 7.13 -16.55 5.37
CA MET A 1 8.36 -16.54 6.21
C MET A 1 7.98 -15.83 7.50
N LYS A 2 8.03 -16.47 8.68
CA LYS A 2 7.32 -15.98 9.89
C LYS A 2 7.91 -14.68 10.47
N ILE A 3 7.05 -13.68 10.67
CA ILE A 3 7.27 -12.46 11.46
C ILE A 3 7.59 -12.80 12.90
N SER A 4 8.45 -11.98 13.52
CA SER A 4 8.63 -12.03 14.96
C SER A 4 7.33 -11.63 15.66
N GLN A 5 6.82 -12.46 16.57
CA GLN A 5 5.59 -12.17 17.34
C GLN A 5 5.64 -10.77 18.01
N THR A 6 6.85 -10.31 18.34
CA THR A 6 7.12 -8.98 18.89
C THR A 6 6.67 -7.84 17.96
N ALA A 7 6.94 -7.92 16.66
CA ALA A 7 6.61 -6.86 15.69
C ALA A 7 5.09 -6.69 15.51
N LEU A 8 4.39 -7.82 15.48
CA LEU A 8 2.93 -7.91 15.38
C LEU A 8 2.23 -7.26 16.59
N GLN A 9 2.66 -7.57 17.81
CA GLN A 9 2.09 -7.00 19.04
C GLN A 9 2.21 -5.48 19.07
N LYS A 10 3.35 -4.95 18.60
CA LYS A 10 3.60 -3.51 18.49
C LYS A 10 2.64 -2.82 17.51
N PHE A 11 2.33 -3.44 16.37
CA PHE A 11 1.39 -2.87 15.38
C PHE A 11 -0.08 -2.96 15.82
N GLN A 12 -0.51 -4.07 16.42
CA GLN A 12 -1.88 -4.22 16.93
C GLN A 12 -2.20 -3.19 18.03
N GLY A 13 -1.24 -2.91 18.91
CA GLY A 13 -1.38 -1.85 19.90
C GLY A 13 -1.67 -0.47 19.29
N LEU A 14 -1.14 -0.20 18.09
CA LEU A 14 -1.39 1.06 17.37
C LEU A 14 -2.81 1.12 16.81
N LEU A 15 -3.30 0.05 16.16
CA LEU A 15 -4.64 0.03 15.56
C LEU A 15 -5.75 0.10 16.61
N ASN A 16 -5.58 -0.56 17.75
CA ASN A 16 -6.56 -0.56 18.84
C ASN A 16 -6.83 0.84 19.42
N SER A 17 -5.90 1.78 19.20
CA SER A 17 -6.05 3.18 19.64
C SER A 17 -6.86 4.05 18.67
N VAL A 18 -7.24 3.51 17.50
CA VAL A 18 -7.84 4.26 16.41
C VAL A 18 -9.35 4.01 16.32
N VAL A 19 -10.12 5.08 16.15
CA VAL A 19 -11.57 5.00 15.96
C VAL A 19 -11.90 4.34 14.60
N PRO A 20 -12.87 3.41 14.54
CA PRO A 20 -13.32 2.83 13.26
C PRO A 20 -13.74 3.90 12.25
N GLN A 21 -13.44 3.66 10.97
CA GLN A 21 -13.78 4.58 9.87
C GLN A 21 -13.30 6.05 10.04
N SER A 22 -12.26 6.28 10.84
CA SER A 22 -11.67 7.62 11.04
C SER A 22 -10.43 7.83 10.18
N VAL A 23 -10.02 9.09 10.01
CA VAL A 23 -8.72 9.44 9.43
C VAL A 23 -7.83 9.94 10.57
N ASN A 24 -6.67 9.31 10.74
CA ASN A 24 -5.68 9.69 11.75
C ASN A 24 -4.39 10.07 11.05
N VAL A 25 -4.12 11.38 11.01
CA VAL A 25 -2.87 11.90 10.49
C VAL A 25 -1.95 12.18 11.67
N ASN A 26 -0.76 11.59 11.63
CA ASN A 26 0.31 11.86 12.56
C ASN A 26 1.45 12.56 11.83
N VAL A 27 1.90 13.69 12.39
CA VAL A 27 2.99 14.51 11.85
C VAL A 27 4.23 14.27 12.70
N LYS A 28 5.31 13.82 12.07
CA LYS A 28 6.63 13.67 12.70
C LYS A 28 7.63 14.57 11.98
N ILE A 29 8.39 15.33 12.74
CA ILE A 29 9.40 16.25 12.21
C ILE A 29 10.74 15.93 12.88
N ASP A 30 11.78 15.79 12.08
CA ASP A 30 13.16 15.55 12.48
C ASP A 30 13.88 16.86 12.83
N ALA A 31 13.31 17.63 13.76
CA ALA A 31 13.75 18.99 14.05
C ALA A 31 14.80 19.08 15.18
N GLY A 32 14.99 18.01 15.96
CA GLY A 32 15.91 17.99 17.09
C GLY A 32 15.80 19.21 17.98
N HIS A 33 16.86 20.03 17.99
CA HIS A 33 16.85 21.37 18.55
C HIS A 33 17.13 22.39 17.46
N LEU A 34 16.25 23.37 17.29
CA LEU A 34 16.40 24.42 16.27
C LEU A 34 17.14 25.64 16.80
N PRO A 35 17.94 26.32 15.95
CA PRO A 35 18.62 27.55 16.34
C PRO A 35 17.63 28.70 16.61
N ARG A 36 17.94 29.53 17.60
CA ARG A 36 17.32 30.86 17.75
C ARG A 36 17.97 31.90 16.81
N GLU A 37 17.39 33.10 16.76
CA GLU A 37 17.77 34.19 15.86
C GLU A 37 19.28 34.50 15.85
N ASP A 38 19.87 34.47 17.04
CA ASP A 38 21.27 34.79 17.34
C ASP A 38 22.27 33.78 16.77
N VAL A 39 21.83 32.55 16.52
CA VAL A 39 22.64 31.49 15.90
C VAL A 39 22.65 31.62 14.37
N GLY A 40 21.56 32.12 13.77
CA GLY A 40 21.54 32.59 12.38
C GLY A 40 21.73 31.53 11.28
N ILE A 41 21.63 30.24 11.61
CA ILE A 41 21.83 29.14 10.65
C ILE A 41 20.49 28.72 10.06
N GLN A 42 20.42 28.68 8.73
CA GLN A 42 19.30 28.06 8.02
C GLN A 42 19.40 26.53 8.15
N CYS A 43 18.28 25.90 8.53
CA CYS A 43 18.23 24.45 8.73
C CYS A 43 17.25 23.81 7.76
N GLU A 44 17.66 22.70 7.15
CA GLU A 44 16.75 21.81 6.46
C GLU A 44 16.23 20.76 7.45
N ILE A 45 14.91 20.65 7.53
CA ILE A 45 14.25 19.80 8.51
C ILE A 45 13.38 18.80 7.76
N PRO A 46 13.77 17.52 7.70
CA PRO A 46 12.92 16.48 7.16
C PRO A 46 11.64 16.31 7.99
N PHE A 47 10.54 15.96 7.32
CA PHE A 47 9.31 15.55 8.00
C PHE A 47 8.69 14.33 7.32
N LEU A 48 7.96 13.56 8.10
CA LEU A 48 7.14 12.45 7.64
C LEU A 48 5.72 12.61 8.14
N LEU A 49 4.76 12.48 7.23
CA LEU A 49 3.35 12.37 7.53
C LEU A 49 2.96 10.91 7.44
N ARG A 50 2.37 10.39 8.51
CA ARG A 50 1.74 9.08 8.54
C ARG A 50 0.23 9.27 8.54
N VAL A 51 -0.44 8.79 7.51
CA VAL A 51 -1.90 8.84 7.41
C VAL A 51 -2.43 7.43 7.56
N LEU A 52 -3.05 7.16 8.70
CA LEU A 52 -3.68 5.89 9.02
C LEU A 52 -5.20 6.04 8.92
N PHE A 53 -5.80 5.20 8.10
CA PHE A 53 -7.23 5.12 7.90
C PHE A 53 -7.77 4.01 8.81
N GLY A 54 -8.79 4.33 9.59
CA GLY A 54 -9.25 3.56 10.74
C GLY A 54 -9.68 2.13 10.41
N ASP A 55 -10.00 1.40 11.47
CA ASP A 55 -10.34 -0.02 11.35
C ASP A 55 -11.75 -0.24 10.77
N PHE A 56 -12.02 -1.47 10.32
CA PHE A 56 -13.35 -1.95 10.00
C PHE A 56 -14.24 -1.88 11.25
N PRO A 57 -15.52 -1.53 11.10
CA PRO A 57 -16.48 -1.65 12.19
C PRO A 57 -16.65 -3.12 12.59
N ASN A 58 -16.81 -3.38 13.89
CA ASN A 58 -17.18 -4.72 14.37
C ASN A 58 -18.61 -5.09 13.92
N ARG A 59 -18.97 -6.38 13.91
CA ARG A 59 -20.30 -6.87 13.45
C ARG A 59 -21.49 -6.17 14.12
N ASP A 60 -21.38 -5.83 15.40
CA ASP A 60 -22.42 -5.09 16.14
C ASP A 60 -22.52 -3.61 15.71
N GLN A 61 -21.41 -3.04 15.23
CA GLN A 61 -21.36 -1.69 14.67
C GLN A 61 -21.79 -1.67 13.18
N GLU A 62 -21.53 -2.73 12.42
CA GLU A 62 -21.95 -2.88 11.01
C GLU A 62 -23.47 -2.75 10.86
N SER A 63 -24.24 -3.27 11.83
CA SER A 63 -25.70 -3.27 11.81
C SER A 63 -26.33 -1.95 12.29
N SER A 64 -25.55 -1.08 12.95
CA SER A 64 -25.98 0.26 13.37
C SER A 64 -25.41 1.40 12.49
N MET A 65 -24.42 1.12 11.66
CA MET A 65 -23.86 2.02 10.64
C MET A 65 -24.51 1.79 9.26
N ARG A 66 -24.34 2.76 8.35
CA ARG A 66 -24.90 2.66 6.98
C ARG A 66 -24.34 1.45 6.24
N ALA A 67 -25.18 0.88 5.38
CA ALA A 67 -24.82 -0.17 4.42
C ALA A 67 -23.51 0.14 3.67
N PRO A 68 -22.68 -0.88 3.39
CA PRO A 68 -21.39 -0.69 2.74
C PRO A 68 -21.50 0.03 1.39
N THR A 69 -20.41 0.69 0.98
CA THR A 69 -20.31 1.31 -0.35
C THR A 69 -20.52 0.21 -1.40
N PRO A 70 -21.46 0.40 -2.36
CA PRO A 70 -21.63 -0.58 -3.41
C PRO A 70 -20.32 -0.82 -4.17
N VAL A 71 -20.11 -2.04 -4.62
CA VAL A 71 -18.98 -2.38 -5.48
C VAL A 71 -19.50 -2.84 -6.84
N ASN A 72 -18.88 -2.31 -7.89
CA ASN A 72 -19.07 -2.71 -9.27
C ASN A 72 -17.85 -3.56 -9.68
N VAL A 73 -17.95 -4.86 -9.48
CA VAL A 73 -16.85 -5.80 -9.66
C VAL A 73 -16.92 -6.50 -11.02
N CYS A 74 -15.84 -6.41 -11.78
CA CYS A 74 -15.61 -7.20 -12.98
C CYS A 74 -14.60 -8.29 -12.67
N ILE A 75 -15.08 -9.52 -12.58
CA ILE A 75 -14.26 -10.72 -12.43
C ILE A 75 -13.74 -11.10 -13.80
N VAL A 76 -12.43 -11.28 -13.90
CA VAL A 76 -11.75 -11.70 -15.12
C VAL A 76 -11.06 -13.01 -14.81
N LEU A 77 -11.58 -14.09 -15.40
CA LEU A 77 -11.15 -15.45 -15.12
C LEU A 77 -10.32 -16.00 -16.28
N ASP A 78 -9.08 -16.37 -16.00
CA ASP A 78 -8.27 -17.16 -16.91
C ASP A 78 -8.90 -18.55 -17.09
N VAL A 79 -9.06 -18.95 -18.34
CA VAL A 79 -9.53 -20.28 -18.72
C VAL A 79 -8.54 -20.99 -19.63
N SER A 80 -7.28 -20.56 -19.65
CA SER A 80 -6.23 -21.24 -20.42
C SER A 80 -6.07 -22.71 -20.00
N GLY A 81 -5.44 -23.51 -20.87
CA GLY A 81 -5.27 -24.95 -20.62
C GLY A 81 -4.56 -25.29 -19.30
N SER A 82 -3.65 -24.44 -18.82
CA SER A 82 -2.94 -24.61 -17.53
C SER A 82 -3.89 -24.56 -16.33
N MET A 83 -5.05 -23.92 -16.47
CA MET A 83 -6.05 -23.86 -15.41
C MET A 83 -6.72 -25.23 -15.13
N ASP A 84 -6.53 -26.24 -16.01
CA ASP A 84 -6.99 -27.62 -15.79
C ASP A 84 -6.02 -28.44 -14.94
N GLU A 85 -4.83 -27.91 -14.64
CA GLU A 85 -3.85 -28.57 -13.80
C GLU A 85 -4.27 -28.61 -12.32
N GLY A 86 -3.80 -29.62 -11.60
CA GLY A 86 -4.01 -29.74 -10.16
C GLY A 86 -3.19 -28.73 -9.35
N LEU A 87 -3.66 -28.41 -8.14
CA LEU A 87 -2.90 -27.57 -7.22
C LEU A 87 -1.78 -28.38 -6.54
N SER A 88 -0.65 -27.73 -6.26
CA SER A 88 0.57 -28.36 -5.70
C SER A 88 0.41 -28.95 -4.29
N ASN A 89 -0.74 -28.72 -3.64
CA ASN A 89 -0.91 -28.90 -2.20
C ASN A 89 -1.70 -30.16 -1.81
N ASN A 90 -1.71 -31.22 -2.64
CA ASN A 90 -2.47 -32.47 -2.39
C ASN A 90 -4.00 -32.28 -2.25
N GLN A 91 -4.57 -31.17 -2.74
CA GLN A 91 -6.02 -31.00 -2.84
C GLN A 91 -6.57 -31.66 -4.10
N THR A 92 -7.78 -32.22 -3.99
CA THR A 92 -8.55 -32.71 -5.14
C THR A 92 -9.24 -31.55 -5.84
N GLY A 93 -8.76 -31.15 -7.01
CA GLY A 93 -9.35 -30.07 -7.81
C GLY A 93 -8.35 -29.48 -8.80
N THR A 94 -8.86 -28.76 -9.79
CA THR A 94 -8.05 -27.99 -10.75
C THR A 94 -7.97 -26.53 -10.32
N LYS A 95 -6.98 -25.78 -10.82
CA LYS A 95 -6.88 -24.33 -10.58
C LYS A 95 -8.17 -23.60 -10.97
N LEU A 96 -8.80 -24.00 -12.08
CA LEU A 96 -10.09 -23.49 -12.52
C LEU A 96 -11.21 -23.82 -11.52
N SER A 97 -11.25 -25.04 -10.96
CA SER A 97 -12.28 -25.38 -9.98
C SER A 97 -12.18 -24.51 -8.73
N VAL A 98 -10.96 -24.20 -8.28
CA VAL A 98 -10.73 -23.32 -7.12
C VAL A 98 -11.25 -21.91 -7.39
N CYS A 99 -10.95 -21.36 -8.56
CA CYS A 99 -11.45 -20.05 -8.96
C CYS A 99 -12.98 -20.02 -9.03
N LYS A 100 -13.60 -21.05 -9.64
CA LYS A 100 -15.07 -21.16 -9.70
C LYS A 100 -15.69 -21.22 -8.30
N THR A 101 -15.11 -21.99 -7.37
CA THR A 101 -15.58 -22.06 -5.99
C THR A 101 -15.51 -20.68 -5.33
N ALA A 102 -14.37 -19.99 -5.43
CA ALA A 102 -14.20 -18.65 -4.88
C ALA A 102 -15.18 -17.63 -5.49
N ILE A 103 -15.40 -17.66 -6.80
CA ILE A 103 -16.36 -16.78 -7.48
C ILE A 103 -17.79 -17.06 -7.01
N LYS A 104 -18.18 -18.33 -6.86
CA LYS A 104 -19.52 -18.70 -6.36
C LYS A 104 -19.71 -18.24 -4.92
N GLU A 105 -18.72 -18.42 -4.05
CA GLU A 105 -18.74 -17.93 -2.68
C GLU A 105 -18.86 -16.40 -2.62
N LEU A 106 -18.11 -15.70 -3.45
CA LEU A 106 -18.21 -14.23 -3.58
C LEU A 106 -19.62 -13.80 -3.94
N VAL A 107 -20.19 -14.40 -4.99
CA VAL A 107 -21.53 -14.02 -5.45
C VAL A 107 -22.57 -14.33 -4.38
N LYS A 108 -22.47 -15.45 -3.68
CA LYS A 108 -23.47 -15.86 -2.69
C LYS A 108 -23.36 -15.10 -1.38
N ASN A 109 -22.15 -14.93 -0.87
CA ASN A 109 -21.91 -14.62 0.54
C ASN A 109 -21.29 -13.24 0.78
N PHE A 110 -20.55 -12.68 -0.19
CA PHE A 110 -19.80 -11.43 0.03
C PHE A 110 -20.36 -10.23 -0.73
N LEU A 111 -21.07 -10.45 -1.84
CA LEU A 111 -21.80 -9.37 -2.51
C LEU A 111 -23.04 -8.96 -1.71
N ASN A 112 -23.19 -7.66 -1.56
CA ASN A 112 -24.40 -7.03 -1.07
C ASN A 112 -25.41 -6.85 -2.19
N ASP A 113 -26.68 -6.59 -1.85
CA ASP A 113 -27.76 -6.46 -2.84
C ASP A 113 -27.57 -5.24 -3.77
N GLN A 114 -26.77 -4.27 -3.33
CA GLN A 114 -26.43 -3.08 -4.11
C GLN A 114 -25.21 -3.28 -5.01
N ASP A 115 -24.43 -4.34 -4.82
CA ASP A 115 -23.25 -4.62 -5.61
C ASP A 115 -23.65 -5.10 -7.01
N THR A 116 -22.80 -4.86 -7.99
CA THR A 116 -22.97 -5.31 -9.37
C THR A 116 -21.77 -6.17 -9.74
N VAL A 117 -22.03 -7.34 -10.32
CA VAL A 117 -21.01 -8.28 -10.77
C VAL A 117 -21.06 -8.50 -12.27
N HIS A 118 -19.88 -8.51 -12.86
CA HIS A 118 -19.60 -8.90 -14.23
C HIS A 118 -18.62 -10.08 -14.18
N LEU A 119 -18.78 -11.05 -15.08
CA LEU A 119 -17.86 -12.17 -15.22
C LEU A 119 -17.41 -12.27 -16.67
N LEU A 120 -16.11 -12.12 -16.85
CA LEU A 120 -15.39 -12.34 -18.09
C LEU A 120 -14.57 -13.61 -17.95
N LYS A 121 -14.51 -14.39 -19.02
CA LYS A 121 -13.50 -15.43 -19.19
C LYS A 121 -12.54 -15.00 -20.30
N TYR A 122 -11.28 -15.37 -20.20
CA TYR A 122 -10.32 -15.09 -21.27
C TYR A 122 -9.37 -16.25 -21.50
N SER A 123 -8.99 -16.40 -22.76
CA SER A 123 -7.90 -17.24 -23.22
C SER A 123 -7.09 -16.44 -24.24
N ASP A 124 -7.25 -16.70 -25.54
CA ASP A 124 -6.66 -15.90 -26.62
C ASP A 124 -7.30 -14.51 -26.75
N SER A 125 -8.57 -14.42 -26.39
CA SER A 125 -9.36 -13.18 -26.36
C SER A 125 -10.38 -13.22 -25.21
N PRO A 126 -10.76 -12.06 -24.63
CA PRO A 126 -11.76 -12.00 -23.59
C PRO A 126 -13.17 -12.16 -24.15
N SER A 127 -14.03 -12.85 -23.40
CA SER A 127 -15.44 -12.98 -23.67
C SER A 127 -16.28 -12.78 -22.41
N THR A 128 -17.45 -12.19 -22.56
CA THR A 128 -18.36 -11.94 -21.44
C THR A 128 -19.21 -13.18 -21.17
N VAL A 129 -19.14 -13.73 -19.95
CA VAL A 129 -20.04 -14.79 -19.47
C VAL A 129 -21.36 -14.16 -19.04
N PHE A 130 -21.30 -13.13 -18.20
CA PHE A 130 -22.44 -12.28 -17.89
C PHE A 130 -21.96 -10.88 -17.47
N SER A 131 -22.85 -9.89 -17.55
CA SER A 131 -22.53 -8.50 -17.25
C SER A 131 -23.70 -7.81 -16.55
N GLY A 132 -23.41 -6.97 -15.55
CA GLY A 132 -24.38 -6.11 -14.90
C GLY A 132 -25.36 -6.83 -14.00
N LYS A 133 -24.98 -7.98 -13.44
CA LYS A 133 -25.88 -8.82 -12.64
C LYS A 133 -25.83 -8.42 -11.17
N LYS A 134 -26.98 -8.55 -10.49
CA LYS A 134 -27.08 -8.57 -9.02
C LYS A 134 -26.88 -10.00 -8.53
N LYS A 135 -26.44 -10.16 -7.27
CA LYS A 135 -26.19 -11.49 -6.68
C LYS A 135 -27.36 -12.47 -6.85
N SER A 136 -28.59 -11.98 -6.70
CA SER A 136 -29.84 -12.76 -6.81
C SER A 136 -30.16 -13.22 -8.24
N THR A 137 -29.51 -12.64 -9.24
CA THR A 137 -29.78 -12.89 -10.67
C THR A 137 -28.67 -13.67 -11.37
N VAL A 138 -27.60 -14.03 -10.64
CA VAL A 138 -26.51 -14.85 -11.16
C VAL A 138 -26.90 -16.32 -11.06
N GLU A 139 -26.92 -16.99 -12.20
CA GLU A 139 -27.18 -18.43 -12.27
C GLU A 139 -25.86 -19.19 -12.08
N MET A 140 -25.72 -19.91 -10.96
CA MET A 140 -24.47 -20.61 -10.62
C MET A 140 -24.03 -21.61 -11.70
N ALA A 141 -25.00 -22.21 -12.41
CA ALA A 141 -24.74 -23.12 -13.53
C ALA A 141 -23.91 -22.46 -14.65
N THR A 142 -24.02 -21.14 -14.84
CA THR A 142 -23.19 -20.42 -15.84
C THR A 142 -21.72 -20.40 -15.46
N ILE A 143 -21.40 -20.38 -14.16
CA ILE A 143 -20.03 -20.45 -13.64
C ILE A 143 -19.54 -21.91 -13.70
N ASP A 144 -20.39 -22.87 -13.35
CA ASP A 144 -20.05 -24.30 -13.37
C ASP A 144 -19.68 -24.79 -14.78
N ASN A 145 -20.37 -24.27 -15.81
CA ASN A 145 -20.16 -24.62 -17.22
C ASN A 145 -18.90 -24.04 -17.88
N ILE A 146 -18.12 -23.19 -17.18
CA ILE A 146 -16.88 -22.63 -17.75
C ILE A 146 -15.84 -23.75 -17.89
N SER A 147 -15.30 -24.00 -19.08
CA SER A 147 -14.25 -24.99 -19.31
C SER A 147 -12.94 -24.31 -19.71
N THR A 148 -11.83 -25.02 -19.60
CA THR A 148 -10.55 -24.56 -20.12
C THR A 148 -10.52 -24.59 -21.65
N GLU A 149 -9.81 -23.63 -22.24
CA GLU A 149 -9.62 -23.47 -23.68
C GLU A 149 -8.44 -22.52 -23.99
N GLY A 150 -7.80 -22.70 -25.15
CA GLY A 150 -6.92 -21.70 -25.76
C GLY A 150 -5.61 -21.36 -25.00
N SER A 151 -5.04 -20.21 -25.35
CA SER A 151 -3.83 -19.63 -24.72
C SER A 151 -4.16 -18.54 -23.68
N THR A 152 -3.23 -17.61 -23.41
CA THR A 152 -3.33 -16.62 -22.33
C THR A 152 -2.96 -15.21 -22.85
N ASN A 153 -3.96 -14.35 -23.07
CA ASN A 153 -3.82 -12.94 -23.47
C ASN A 153 -4.31 -11.99 -22.37
N ILE A 154 -3.40 -11.70 -21.43
CA ILE A 154 -3.72 -10.89 -20.24
C ILE A 154 -4.01 -9.42 -20.61
N ALA A 155 -3.25 -8.86 -21.54
CA ALA A 155 -3.33 -7.45 -21.88
C ALA A 155 -4.72 -7.09 -22.43
N ASP A 156 -5.23 -7.89 -23.36
CA ASP A 156 -6.55 -7.69 -23.95
C ASP A 156 -7.66 -7.89 -22.91
N ALA A 157 -7.53 -8.91 -22.05
CA ALA A 157 -8.49 -9.18 -20.99
C ALA A 157 -8.65 -8.02 -19.99
N ILE A 158 -7.53 -7.43 -19.55
CA ILE A 158 -7.56 -6.27 -18.64
C ILE A 158 -8.11 -5.04 -19.35
N HIS A 159 -7.69 -4.77 -20.60
CA HIS A 159 -8.21 -3.63 -21.34
C HIS A 159 -9.72 -3.72 -21.57
N TYR A 160 -10.22 -4.90 -21.91
CA TYR A 160 -11.64 -5.18 -22.07
C TYR A 160 -12.41 -5.00 -20.76
N ALA A 161 -11.89 -5.51 -19.64
CA ALA A 161 -12.50 -5.34 -18.32
C ALA A 161 -12.58 -3.86 -17.90
N VAL A 162 -11.51 -3.10 -18.15
CA VAL A 162 -11.46 -1.65 -17.91
C VAL A 162 -12.50 -0.92 -18.76
N ASP A 163 -12.64 -1.27 -20.04
CA ASP A 163 -13.63 -0.65 -20.94
C ASP A 163 -15.06 -1.01 -20.56
N LEU A 164 -15.31 -2.25 -20.15
CA LEU A 164 -16.60 -2.69 -19.63
C LEU A 164 -16.99 -1.91 -18.37
N LEU A 165 -16.07 -1.76 -17.41
CA LEU A 165 -16.31 -0.96 -16.20
C LEU A 165 -16.43 0.54 -16.52
N LYS A 166 -15.73 1.04 -17.55
CA LYS A 166 -15.88 2.42 -18.02
C LYS A 166 -17.30 2.70 -18.50
N GLN A 167 -17.88 1.78 -19.27
CA GLN A 167 -19.24 1.89 -19.80
C GLN A 167 -20.32 1.60 -18.77
N SER A 168 -19.98 0.86 -17.70
CA SER A 168 -20.92 0.54 -16.62
C SER A 168 -21.33 1.79 -15.82
N THR A 169 -22.64 2.01 -15.72
CA THR A 169 -23.28 3.06 -14.91
C THR A 169 -23.63 2.59 -13.50
N ALA A 170 -23.28 1.35 -13.14
CA ALA A 170 -23.54 0.84 -11.81
C ALA A 170 -22.78 1.67 -10.75
N PRO A 171 -23.43 1.97 -9.61
CA PRO A 171 -22.86 2.85 -8.60
C PRO A 171 -21.71 2.19 -7.85
N GLY A 172 -20.89 3.01 -7.20
CA GLY A 172 -19.90 2.55 -6.24
C GLY A 172 -18.51 2.33 -6.83
N THR A 173 -17.66 1.63 -6.08
CA THR A 173 -16.25 1.45 -6.42
C THR A 173 -16.11 0.47 -7.58
N LYS A 174 -15.40 0.86 -8.65
CA LYS A 174 -15.14 -0.01 -9.80
C LYS A 174 -13.90 -0.86 -9.52
N LEU A 175 -14.05 -2.18 -9.56
CA LEU A 175 -13.00 -3.13 -9.23
C LEU A 175 -12.88 -4.19 -10.33
N VAL A 176 -11.68 -4.37 -10.87
CA VAL A 176 -11.31 -5.56 -11.64
C VAL A 176 -10.69 -6.57 -10.69
N ALA A 177 -11.26 -7.76 -10.64
CA ALA A 177 -10.75 -8.93 -9.93
C ALA A 177 -10.16 -9.90 -10.96
N PHE A 178 -8.84 -9.87 -11.14
CA PHE A 178 -8.15 -10.58 -12.21
C PHE A 178 -7.52 -11.87 -11.72
N PHE A 179 -7.99 -13.03 -12.18
CA PHE A 179 -7.47 -14.35 -11.84
C PHE A 179 -6.63 -14.88 -12.99
N SER A 180 -5.44 -15.40 -12.71
CA SER A 180 -4.60 -16.09 -13.70
C SER A 180 -3.62 -17.05 -13.03
N ASP A 181 -3.34 -18.18 -13.69
CA ASP A 181 -2.29 -19.12 -13.32
C ASP A 181 -1.05 -19.05 -14.21
N GLY A 182 -0.96 -18.03 -15.07
CA GLY A 182 0.33 -17.52 -15.51
C GLY A 182 0.61 -17.41 -17.00
N MET A 183 1.62 -16.57 -17.21
CA MET A 183 2.34 -16.20 -18.43
C MET A 183 1.46 -15.65 -19.56
N ALA A 184 1.51 -14.32 -19.72
CA ALA A 184 1.09 -13.70 -20.97
C ALA A 184 1.91 -14.32 -22.11
N ASN A 185 1.25 -15.16 -22.91
CA ASN A 185 1.86 -15.88 -24.03
C ASN A 185 1.44 -15.28 -25.38
N VAL A 186 0.39 -14.44 -25.36
CA VAL A 186 -0.20 -13.78 -26.52
C VAL A 186 -0.42 -12.31 -26.17
N GLY A 187 -0.15 -11.41 -27.13
CA GLY A 187 -0.31 -9.97 -26.95
C GLY A 187 0.95 -9.27 -26.44
N GLU A 188 0.77 -8.18 -25.68
CA GLU A 188 1.88 -7.48 -25.03
C GLU A 188 2.36 -8.30 -23.82
N CYS A 189 3.61 -8.76 -23.86
CA CYS A 189 4.24 -9.58 -22.83
C CYS A 189 5.25 -8.78 -21.99
N ASP A 190 5.60 -7.55 -22.40
CA ASP A 190 6.49 -6.68 -21.63
C ASP A 190 5.70 -5.97 -20.50
N VAL A 191 6.02 -6.35 -19.25
CA VAL A 191 5.42 -5.80 -18.02
C VAL A 191 5.49 -4.28 -17.96
N ASN A 192 6.60 -3.69 -18.40
CA ASN A 192 6.84 -2.26 -18.28
C ASN A 192 6.02 -1.50 -19.33
N VAL A 193 5.99 -2.00 -20.56
CA VAL A 193 5.18 -1.42 -21.64
C VAL A 193 3.70 -1.52 -21.32
N PHE A 194 3.25 -2.71 -20.89
CA PHE A 194 1.87 -2.94 -20.49
C PHE A 194 1.48 -2.08 -19.28
N GLY A 195 2.28 -2.08 -18.22
CA GLY A 195 2.04 -1.29 -17.01
C GLY A 195 1.95 0.22 -17.30
N ALA A 196 2.84 0.75 -18.14
CA ALA A 196 2.81 2.15 -18.55
C ALA A 196 1.54 2.49 -19.35
N SER A 197 1.15 1.62 -20.29
CA SER A 197 -0.09 1.75 -21.08
C SER A 197 -1.34 1.70 -20.18
N LEU A 198 -1.39 0.73 -19.26
CA LEU A 198 -2.47 0.56 -18.30
C LEU A 198 -2.59 1.77 -17.37
N MET A 199 -1.47 2.26 -16.81
CA MET A 199 -1.47 3.47 -15.99
C MET A 199 -1.97 4.69 -16.77
N LYS A 200 -1.58 4.83 -18.05
CA LYS A 200 -2.07 5.92 -18.89
C LYS A 200 -3.58 5.81 -19.07
N LYS A 201 -4.09 4.62 -19.42
CA LYS A 201 -5.54 4.37 -19.56
C LYS A 201 -6.28 4.66 -18.27
N LEU A 202 -5.80 4.20 -17.12
CA LEU A 202 -6.41 4.43 -15.81
C LEU A 202 -6.37 5.90 -15.36
N LYS A 203 -5.43 6.71 -15.85
CA LYS A 203 -5.37 8.16 -15.60
C LYS A 203 -6.40 8.96 -16.40
N GLU A 204 -6.98 8.40 -17.47
CA GLU A 204 -8.06 9.03 -18.24
C GLU A 204 -9.39 9.06 -17.46
N PHE A 205 -9.47 8.36 -16.33
CA PHE A 205 -10.66 8.30 -15.50
C PHE A 205 -10.66 9.41 -14.46
N ASP A 206 -11.82 10.04 -14.26
CA ASP A 206 -12.01 11.00 -13.18
C ASP A 206 -11.70 10.37 -11.83
N LEU A 207 -11.24 11.19 -10.88
CA LEU A 207 -10.90 10.74 -9.52
C LEU A 207 -12.07 10.03 -8.82
N GLU A 208 -13.31 10.33 -9.22
CA GLU A 208 -14.53 9.73 -8.69
C GLU A 208 -14.90 8.37 -9.30
N ASN A 209 -14.36 8.08 -10.50
CA ASN A 209 -14.64 6.88 -11.29
C ASN A 209 -13.38 6.00 -11.46
N GLN A 210 -12.40 6.13 -10.55
CA GLN A 210 -11.18 5.32 -10.60
C GLN A 210 -11.52 3.83 -10.58
N ILE A 211 -10.88 3.09 -11.48
CA ILE A 211 -10.95 1.64 -11.55
C ILE A 211 -9.76 1.09 -10.77
N HIS A 212 -10.06 0.25 -9.78
CA HIS A 212 -9.07 -0.53 -9.07
C HIS A 212 -8.86 -1.88 -9.75
N ILE A 213 -7.64 -2.40 -9.74
CA ILE A 213 -7.35 -3.75 -10.27
C ILE A 213 -6.62 -4.53 -9.20
N SER A 214 -7.25 -5.60 -8.70
CA SER A 214 -6.61 -6.60 -7.85
C SER A 214 -6.38 -7.87 -8.66
N SER A 215 -5.22 -8.51 -8.46
CA SER A 215 -4.80 -9.70 -9.19
C SER A 215 -4.63 -10.89 -8.26
N PHE A 216 -5.00 -12.08 -8.72
CA PHE A 216 -5.03 -13.31 -7.97
C PHE A 216 -4.29 -14.36 -8.77
N GLY A 217 -3.10 -14.71 -8.32
CA GLY A 217 -2.25 -15.70 -8.96
C GLY A 217 -2.57 -17.10 -8.43
N VAL A 218 -2.88 -18.05 -9.31
CA VAL A 218 -3.36 -19.38 -8.93
C VAL A 218 -2.31 -20.45 -9.22
N GLY A 219 -1.95 -21.26 -8.21
CA GLY A 219 -0.99 -22.35 -8.37
C GLY A 219 0.48 -21.91 -8.49
N ALA A 220 1.44 -22.84 -8.42
CA ALA A 220 2.83 -22.48 -8.15
C ALA A 220 3.64 -21.88 -9.32
N GLU A 221 3.15 -21.96 -10.57
CA GLU A 221 3.94 -21.70 -11.78
C GLU A 221 3.39 -20.55 -12.65
N TYR A 222 3.42 -19.32 -12.16
CA TYR A 222 3.09 -18.11 -12.95
C TYR A 222 4.13 -17.00 -12.86
N ASP A 223 4.03 -16.02 -13.78
CA ASP A 223 4.79 -14.77 -13.69
C ASP A 223 4.14 -13.82 -12.67
N GLU A 224 4.57 -13.99 -11.43
CA GLU A 224 4.18 -13.15 -10.31
C GLU A 224 4.52 -11.67 -10.51
N LYS A 225 5.62 -11.33 -11.19
CA LYS A 225 5.97 -9.93 -11.46
C LYS A 225 4.91 -9.26 -12.32
N TRP A 226 4.37 -9.99 -13.30
CA TRP A 226 3.29 -9.54 -14.16
C TRP A 226 2.04 -9.17 -13.36
N LEU A 227 1.55 -10.09 -12.51
CA LEU A 227 0.36 -9.87 -11.69
C LEU A 227 0.55 -8.76 -10.67
N GLN A 228 1.70 -8.73 -9.99
CA GLN A 228 2.02 -7.65 -9.06
C GLN A 228 2.06 -6.28 -9.75
N SER A 229 2.62 -6.20 -10.96
CA SER A 229 2.68 -4.96 -11.74
C SER A 229 1.29 -4.49 -12.18
N ILE A 230 0.41 -5.42 -12.58
CA ILE A 230 -1.01 -5.14 -12.87
C ILE A 230 -1.70 -4.55 -11.66
N ALA A 231 -1.62 -5.22 -10.50
CA ALA A 231 -2.26 -4.76 -9.28
C ALA A 231 -1.72 -3.39 -8.84
N ARG A 232 -0.40 -3.19 -8.94
CA ARG A 232 0.25 -1.90 -8.65
C ARG A 232 -0.25 -0.80 -9.56
N SER A 233 -0.29 -1.04 -10.87
CA SER A 233 -0.77 -0.08 -11.87
C SER A 233 -2.25 0.29 -11.64
N GLY A 234 -3.05 -0.71 -11.22
CA GLY A 234 -4.45 -0.54 -10.84
C GLY A 234 -4.70 -0.09 -9.41
N LYS A 235 -3.67 0.26 -8.62
CA LYS A 235 -3.79 0.60 -7.19
C LYS A 235 -4.63 -0.41 -6.38
N GLY A 236 -4.60 -1.68 -6.75
CA GLY A 236 -5.25 -2.77 -6.03
C GLY A 236 -4.22 -3.68 -5.39
N GLU A 237 -4.64 -4.90 -5.07
CA GLU A 237 -3.85 -5.84 -4.28
C GLU A 237 -3.53 -7.10 -5.07
N TYR A 238 -2.41 -7.73 -4.73
CA TYR A 238 -2.02 -9.01 -5.29
C TYR A 238 -2.12 -10.10 -4.22
N TYR A 239 -2.65 -11.25 -4.61
CA TYR A 239 -2.87 -12.43 -3.76
C TYR A 239 -2.35 -13.68 -4.45
N TYR A 240 -1.78 -14.60 -3.68
CA TYR A 240 -1.44 -15.94 -4.14
C TYR A 240 -2.47 -16.95 -3.63
N LEU A 241 -3.04 -17.73 -4.55
CA LEU A 241 -4.09 -18.70 -4.29
C LEU A 241 -3.56 -20.11 -4.56
N ASP A 242 -3.53 -20.93 -3.52
CA ASP A 242 -3.11 -22.33 -3.59
C ASP A 242 -4.08 -23.29 -2.89
N CYS A 243 -5.22 -22.79 -2.40
CA CYS A 243 -6.38 -23.56 -1.96
C CYS A 243 -7.68 -22.74 -2.05
N ASP A 244 -8.83 -23.42 -1.92
CA ASP A 244 -10.18 -22.83 -1.89
C ASP A 244 -10.34 -21.80 -0.77
N GLU A 245 -9.82 -22.10 0.42
CA GLU A 245 -9.94 -21.25 1.61
C GLU A 245 -9.22 -19.92 1.40
N ARG A 246 -7.96 -19.96 0.94
CA ARG A 246 -7.17 -18.75 0.61
C ARG A 246 -7.80 -17.93 -0.49
N ALA A 247 -8.35 -18.57 -1.51
CA ALA A 247 -9.08 -17.89 -2.55
C ALA A 247 -10.26 -17.11 -1.95
N LYS A 248 -11.11 -17.78 -1.17
CA LYS A 248 -12.25 -17.17 -0.50
C LYS A 248 -11.86 -15.95 0.34
N GLU A 249 -10.86 -16.09 1.20
CA GLU A 249 -10.38 -15.01 2.08
C GLU A 249 -9.80 -13.84 1.30
N ALA A 250 -9.00 -14.12 0.27
CA ALA A 250 -8.42 -13.11 -0.60
C ALA A 250 -9.50 -12.25 -1.26
N PHE A 251 -10.57 -12.91 -1.72
CA PHE A 251 -11.71 -12.25 -2.33
C PHE A 251 -12.53 -11.45 -1.34
N GLU A 252 -12.87 -12.03 -0.19
CA GLU A 252 -13.60 -11.33 0.86
C GLU A 252 -12.87 -10.05 1.27
N ARG A 253 -11.56 -10.17 1.52
CA ARG A 253 -10.72 -9.05 1.92
C ARG A 253 -10.72 -7.95 0.87
N THR A 254 -10.50 -8.32 -0.39
CA THR A 254 -10.51 -7.37 -1.51
C THR A 254 -11.83 -6.62 -1.55
N LEU A 255 -12.94 -7.35 -1.51
CA LEU A 255 -14.27 -6.76 -1.61
C LEU A 255 -14.59 -5.89 -0.40
N ARG A 256 -14.35 -6.36 0.83
CA ARG A 256 -14.57 -5.62 2.08
C ARG A 256 -13.82 -4.30 2.08
N LYS A 257 -12.57 -4.28 1.61
CA LYS A 257 -11.78 -3.03 1.51
C LYS A 257 -12.51 -1.95 0.72
N TYR A 258 -13.06 -2.29 -0.45
CA TYR A 258 -13.77 -1.34 -1.30
C TYR A 258 -15.21 -1.07 -0.87
N GLN A 259 -15.82 -2.01 -0.14
CA GLN A 259 -17.11 -1.84 0.54
C GLN A 259 -16.99 -0.83 1.71
N TYR A 260 -15.84 -0.76 2.39
CA TYR A 260 -15.57 0.18 3.49
C TYR A 260 -14.68 1.35 3.08
N GLN A 261 -15.13 2.09 2.08
CA GLN A 261 -14.54 3.38 1.71
C GLN A 261 -14.90 4.46 2.74
N ILE A 262 -13.88 5.11 3.32
CA ILE A 262 -14.06 6.22 4.28
C ILE A 262 -14.36 7.52 3.55
N GLY A 263 -13.68 7.75 2.42
CA GLY A 263 -13.73 9.04 1.74
C GLY A 263 -13.24 9.01 0.31
N LYS A 264 -13.64 10.03 -0.44
CA LYS A 264 -13.18 10.30 -1.81
C LYS A 264 -12.31 11.55 -1.85
N GLN A 265 -11.47 11.63 -2.88
CA GLN A 265 -10.64 12.80 -3.20
C GLN A 265 -9.86 13.31 -1.99
N PHE A 266 -9.17 12.41 -1.29
CA PHE A 266 -8.34 12.78 -0.16
C PHE A 266 -7.20 13.69 -0.63
N ASN A 267 -7.19 14.91 -0.13
CA ASN A 267 -6.16 15.91 -0.41
C ASN A 267 -5.41 16.21 0.88
N ILE A 268 -4.11 16.41 0.76
CA ILE A 268 -3.26 16.81 1.87
C ILE A 268 -2.37 17.98 1.44
N LYS A 269 -2.37 19.02 2.25
CA LYS A 269 -1.58 20.23 2.05
C LYS A 269 -0.70 20.48 3.27
N VAL A 270 0.54 20.85 3.00
CA VAL A 270 1.52 21.18 4.01
C VAL A 270 1.91 22.63 3.86
N THR A 271 1.84 23.39 4.93
CA THR A 271 2.17 24.82 4.96
C THR A 271 3.16 25.08 6.09
N GLY A 272 4.29 25.69 5.76
CA GLY A 272 5.26 26.15 6.75
C GLY A 272 4.75 27.39 7.48
N LEU A 273 5.03 27.47 8.78
CA LEU A 273 4.66 28.60 9.65
C LEU A 273 5.91 29.21 10.29
N ASN A 274 5.84 30.46 10.71
CA ASN A 274 6.87 31.12 11.54
C ASN A 274 8.30 30.95 11.00
N GLY A 275 8.52 31.45 9.78
CA GLY A 275 9.81 31.40 9.06
C GLY A 275 10.26 30.00 8.64
N VAL A 276 9.32 29.04 8.63
CA VAL A 276 9.47 27.76 7.93
C VAL A 276 8.84 27.85 6.54
N SER A 277 9.55 27.37 5.52
CA SER A 277 9.03 27.15 4.17
C SER A 277 9.13 25.67 3.79
N VAL A 278 8.24 25.20 2.91
CA VAL A 278 8.28 23.82 2.40
C VAL A 278 9.16 23.81 1.15
N LYS A 279 10.28 23.10 1.19
CA LYS A 279 11.21 22.93 0.06
C LYS A 279 10.75 21.87 -0.91
N SER A 280 10.32 20.75 -0.37
CA SER A 280 9.82 19.61 -1.15
C SER A 280 8.74 18.88 -0.40
N PHE A 281 7.83 18.28 -1.16
CA PHE A 281 6.71 17.51 -0.67
C PHE A 281 6.44 16.34 -1.63
N ASN A 282 6.55 15.11 -1.13
CA ASN A 282 6.38 13.87 -1.88
C ASN A 282 7.20 13.82 -3.18
N GLN A 283 8.50 14.11 -3.06
CA GLN A 283 9.47 14.22 -4.16
C GLN A 283 9.16 15.32 -5.20
N LYS A 284 8.11 16.12 -4.98
CA LYS A 284 7.78 17.28 -5.80
C LYS A 284 8.35 18.55 -5.19
N ASN A 285 8.89 19.40 -6.04
CA ASN A 285 9.47 20.69 -5.70
C ASN A 285 8.89 21.83 -6.54
N ASP A 286 7.91 21.55 -7.40
CA ASP A 286 7.21 22.56 -8.19
C ASP A 286 6.25 23.36 -7.32
N LEU A 287 6.22 24.68 -7.55
CA LEU A 287 5.37 25.62 -6.82
C LEU A 287 3.89 25.22 -6.83
N THR A 288 3.40 24.68 -7.96
CA THR A 288 2.01 24.26 -8.08
C THR A 288 1.68 23.18 -7.06
N SER A 289 2.46 22.10 -7.00
CA SER A 289 2.25 20.99 -6.06
C SER A 289 2.43 21.40 -4.60
N LEU A 290 3.35 22.33 -4.31
CA LEU A 290 3.56 22.85 -2.95
C LEU A 290 2.37 23.70 -2.48
N VAL A 291 1.72 24.44 -3.39
CA VAL A 291 0.58 25.31 -3.06
C VAL A 291 -0.76 24.55 -3.06
N SER A 292 -0.96 23.67 -4.05
CA SER A 292 -2.19 22.90 -4.24
C SER A 292 -2.30 21.69 -3.31
N GLY A 293 -1.18 21.21 -2.77
CA GLY A 293 -1.13 19.95 -2.04
C GLY A 293 -1.18 18.72 -2.96
N LEU A 294 -1.30 17.56 -2.34
CA LEU A 294 -1.25 16.25 -2.97
C LEU A 294 -2.61 15.55 -2.87
N THR A 295 -3.15 15.13 -4.00
CA THR A 295 -4.35 14.29 -4.06
C THR A 295 -3.97 12.81 -4.03
N LEU A 296 -4.45 12.10 -3.02
CA LEU A 296 -4.23 10.67 -2.82
C LEU A 296 -5.43 9.81 -3.28
N GLY A 297 -6.52 10.42 -3.78
CA GLY A 297 -7.68 9.69 -4.31
C GLY A 297 -8.61 9.12 -3.22
N GLY A 298 -9.26 7.99 -3.49
CA GLY A 298 -10.15 7.34 -2.52
C GLY A 298 -9.38 6.74 -1.34
N VAL A 299 -9.98 6.76 -0.14
CA VAL A 299 -9.39 6.24 1.10
C VAL A 299 -10.28 5.18 1.73
N TYR A 300 -9.66 4.11 2.24
CA TYR A 300 -10.33 2.87 2.63
C TYR A 300 -9.90 2.47 4.05
N CYS A 301 -10.73 1.70 4.75
CA CYS A 301 -10.36 1.19 6.08
C CYS A 301 -9.07 0.35 6.01
N ARG A 302 -8.28 0.40 7.09
CA ARG A 302 -6.95 -0.24 7.19
C ARG A 302 -5.96 0.17 6.10
N ASP A 303 -6.18 1.31 5.46
CA ASP A 303 -5.19 1.89 4.57
C ASP A 303 -4.15 2.69 5.39
N LEU A 304 -2.90 2.71 4.93
CA LEU A 304 -1.81 3.44 5.58
C LEU A 304 -0.94 4.02 4.48
N ARG A 305 -0.75 5.34 4.54
CA ARG A 305 0.01 6.12 3.57
C ARG A 305 1.07 6.95 4.26
N PHE A 306 2.17 7.17 3.56
CA PHE A 306 3.27 8.00 4.01
C PHE A 306 3.44 9.16 3.04
N VAL A 307 3.78 10.34 3.58
CA VAL A 307 4.14 11.49 2.76
C VAL A 307 5.37 12.13 3.37
N GLU A 308 6.46 12.16 2.61
CA GLU A 308 7.72 12.76 3.03
C GLU A 308 7.87 14.19 2.50
N GLY A 309 8.72 14.97 3.15
CA GLY A 309 9.14 16.25 2.62
C GLY A 309 10.28 16.88 3.42
N VAL A 310 10.72 18.03 2.94
CA VAL A 310 11.78 18.82 3.56
C VAL A 310 11.28 20.23 3.78
N LEU A 311 11.46 20.71 5.00
CA LEU A 311 11.22 22.09 5.40
C LEU A 311 12.54 22.85 5.43
N VAL A 312 12.47 24.16 5.25
CA VAL A 312 13.57 25.09 5.49
C VAL A 312 13.15 26.02 6.60
N TYR A 313 13.87 25.99 7.70
CA TYR A 313 13.69 26.92 8.80
C TYR A 313 14.73 28.04 8.72
N ASN A 314 14.25 29.28 8.74
CA ASN A 314 15.09 30.48 8.74
C ASN A 314 14.85 31.31 10.01
N PRO A 315 15.67 31.15 11.06
CA PRO A 315 15.45 31.82 12.34
C PRO A 315 15.52 33.35 12.22
N GLN A 316 16.31 33.89 11.29
CA GLN A 316 16.46 35.34 11.12
C GLN A 316 15.19 36.00 10.55
N GLN A 317 14.39 35.27 9.77
CA GLN A 317 13.11 35.77 9.28
C GLN A 317 12.00 35.59 10.32
N THR A 318 12.02 34.49 11.07
CA THR A 318 11.02 34.16 12.09
C THR A 318 10.93 35.22 13.19
N PHE A 319 12.06 35.55 13.82
CA PHE A 319 12.04 36.34 15.06
C PHE A 319 12.07 37.86 14.83
N LYS A 320 12.65 38.33 13.72
CA LYS A 320 12.60 39.75 13.33
C LYS A 320 11.18 40.23 13.06
N THR A 321 10.33 39.36 12.54
CA THR A 321 8.96 39.72 12.15
C THR A 321 7.95 39.54 13.28
N GLN A 322 8.28 38.74 14.31
CA GLN A 322 7.35 38.34 15.39
C GLN A 322 8.09 38.21 16.74
N PRO A 323 8.40 39.33 17.43
CA PRO A 323 9.11 39.33 18.71
C PRO A 323 8.33 38.63 19.83
N GLU A 324 7.00 38.56 19.76
CA GLU A 324 6.19 37.80 20.73
C GLU A 324 6.54 36.29 20.79
N LEU A 325 7.07 35.72 19.71
CA LEU A 325 7.49 34.31 19.70
C LEU A 325 8.72 34.07 20.60
N ILE A 326 9.60 35.06 20.73
CA ILE A 326 10.75 34.99 21.64
C ILE A 326 10.26 34.93 23.09
N GLU A 327 9.27 35.76 23.44
CA GLU A 327 8.67 35.72 24.77
C GLU A 327 7.96 34.39 25.04
N ALA A 328 7.23 33.84 24.06
CA ALA A 328 6.58 32.54 24.16
C ALA A 328 7.60 31.42 24.45
N LEU A 329 8.70 31.38 23.69
CA LEU A 329 9.78 30.43 23.91
C LEU A 329 10.41 30.56 25.30
N ASN A 330 10.63 31.79 25.78
CA ASN A 330 11.17 32.03 27.12
C ASN A 330 10.23 31.56 28.24
N ARG A 331 8.92 31.48 27.97
CA ARG A 331 7.91 30.88 28.87
C ARG A 331 7.78 29.37 28.69
N GLY A 332 8.61 28.73 27.86
CA GLY A 332 8.57 27.30 27.56
C GLY A 332 7.45 26.89 26.60
N VAL A 333 6.80 27.84 25.94
CA VAL A 333 5.76 27.58 24.95
C VAL A 333 6.42 27.33 23.60
N GLY A 334 6.12 26.20 22.97
CA GLY A 334 6.65 25.89 21.64
C GLY A 334 6.07 26.78 20.53
N ILE A 335 6.75 26.80 19.39
CA ILE A 335 6.37 27.55 18.20
C ILE A 335 5.72 26.60 17.18
N PRO A 336 4.55 26.95 16.62
CA PRO A 336 4.00 26.20 15.50
C PRO A 336 4.89 26.37 14.26
N LEU A 337 5.41 25.28 13.73
CA LEU A 337 6.33 25.29 12.58
C LEU A 337 5.70 24.74 11.30
N LEU A 338 4.71 23.87 11.44
CA LEU A 338 4.07 23.20 10.33
C LEU A 338 2.57 23.12 10.55
N SER A 339 1.80 23.44 9.51
CA SER A 339 0.38 23.15 9.43
C SER A 339 0.14 22.13 8.34
N VAL A 340 -0.54 21.04 8.70
CA VAL A 340 -0.97 19.98 7.78
C VAL A 340 -2.48 20.02 7.73
N THR A 341 -3.01 20.45 6.59
CA THR A 341 -4.46 20.45 6.34
C THR A 341 -4.79 19.31 5.40
N TYR A 342 -5.74 18.48 5.80
CA TYR A 342 -6.23 17.43 4.94
C TYR A 342 -7.74 17.56 4.77
N SER A 343 -8.22 17.18 3.59
CA SER A 343 -9.63 17.28 3.24
C SER A 343 -10.07 16.06 2.43
N TYR A 344 -11.29 15.60 2.65
CA TYR A 344 -11.88 14.53 1.87
C TYR A 344 -13.40 14.64 1.86
N VAL A 345 -14.04 14.08 0.83
CA VAL A 345 -15.49 13.96 0.79
C VAL A 345 -15.86 12.69 1.56
N ASP A 346 -16.54 12.85 2.69
CA ASP A 346 -16.94 11.74 3.54
C ASP A 346 -18.03 10.89 2.87
N MET A 347 -17.86 9.56 2.88
CA MET A 347 -18.80 8.65 2.24
C MET A 347 -20.13 8.47 2.99
N GLN A 348 -20.18 8.77 4.29
CA GLN A 348 -21.37 8.64 5.12
C GLN A 348 -22.39 9.74 4.79
N ASN A 349 -21.95 11.00 4.74
CA ASN A 349 -22.83 12.16 4.58
C ASN A 349 -22.58 13.00 3.31
N GLY A 350 -21.57 12.65 2.50
CA GLY A 350 -21.20 13.38 1.30
C GLY A 350 -20.62 14.77 1.56
N GLN A 351 -20.36 15.13 2.81
CA GLN A 351 -19.82 16.43 3.18
C GLN A 351 -18.30 16.44 3.03
N LEU A 352 -17.77 17.60 2.64
CA LEU A 352 -16.35 17.85 2.72
C LEU A 352 -15.95 17.93 4.20
N LYS A 353 -15.17 16.95 4.66
CA LYS A 353 -14.46 17.03 5.93
C LYS A 353 -13.10 17.64 5.69
N GLU A 354 -12.78 18.67 6.44
CA GLU A 354 -11.46 19.29 6.45
C GLU A 354 -10.98 19.38 7.89
N GLN A 355 -9.73 19.00 8.11
CA GLN A 355 -9.09 19.12 9.42
C GLN A 355 -7.66 19.61 9.25
N THR A 356 -7.29 20.53 10.14
CA THR A 356 -5.94 21.08 10.22
C THR A 356 -5.27 20.61 11.49
N LEU A 357 -4.06 20.08 11.32
CA LEU A 357 -3.16 19.71 12.40
C LEU A 357 -1.98 20.68 12.39
N THR A 358 -1.61 21.16 13.56
CA THR A 358 -0.46 22.06 13.72
C THR A 358 0.59 21.36 14.55
N TYR A 359 1.79 21.23 13.99
CA TYR A 359 2.96 20.76 14.73
C TYR A 359 3.61 21.94 15.44
N VAL A 360 3.70 21.82 16.77
CA VAL A 360 4.33 22.79 17.66
C VAL A 360 5.67 22.22 18.13
N HIS A 361 6.75 22.91 17.82
CA HIS A 361 8.09 22.55 18.23
C HIS A 361 8.48 23.34 19.47
N SER A 362 9.06 22.69 20.48
CA SER A 362 9.41 23.33 21.77
C SER A 362 10.91 23.33 22.08
N LYS A 363 11.73 22.64 21.30
CA LYS A 363 13.16 22.43 21.57
C LYS A 363 14.00 23.43 20.75
N PHE A 364 14.48 24.50 21.38
CA PHE A 364 15.33 25.50 20.71
C PHE A 364 16.66 25.66 21.44
N ALA A 365 17.74 25.82 20.67
CA ALA A 365 19.06 26.16 21.17
C ALA A 365 19.18 27.68 21.33
N ASN A 366 19.55 28.12 22.52
CA ASN A 366 19.78 29.51 22.92
C ASN A 366 21.16 30.04 22.52
N SER A 367 22.07 29.18 22.04
CA SER A 367 23.40 29.58 21.61
C SER A 367 23.97 28.63 20.56
N ALA A 368 24.92 29.10 19.76
CA ALA A 368 25.61 28.25 18.79
C ALA A 368 26.49 27.19 19.48
N SER A 369 26.97 27.48 20.69
CA SER A 369 27.85 26.61 21.48
C SER A 369 27.14 25.41 22.10
N GLU A 370 25.85 25.52 22.44
CA GLU A 370 25.09 24.40 23.02
C GLU A 370 24.49 23.48 21.95
N LEU A 371 24.29 23.99 20.73
CA LEU A 371 23.63 23.27 19.65
C LEU A 371 24.27 21.90 19.37
N PRO A 372 25.62 21.74 19.26
CA PRO A 372 26.23 20.44 19.04
C PRO A 372 25.93 19.41 20.15
N ALA A 373 25.92 19.85 21.41
CA ALA A 373 25.65 18.98 22.55
C ALA A 373 24.17 18.53 22.58
N LEU A 374 23.25 19.46 22.29
CA LEU A 374 21.81 19.19 22.22
C LEU A 374 21.43 18.31 21.03
N VAL A 375 22.09 18.49 19.88
CA VAL A 375 21.94 17.61 18.72
C VAL A 375 22.44 16.21 19.05
N ALA A 376 23.62 16.07 19.67
CA ALA A 376 24.13 14.77 20.11
C ALA A 376 23.24 14.09 21.16
N GLN A 377 22.54 14.86 21.98
CA GLN A 377 21.54 14.33 22.90
C GLN A 377 20.28 13.87 22.15
N TYR A 378 19.79 14.67 21.20
CA TYR A 378 18.65 14.30 20.35
C TYR A 378 18.92 13.04 19.52
N GLU A 379 20.13 12.88 18.99
CA GLU A 379 20.59 11.68 18.29
C GLU A 379 20.49 10.39 19.13
N LYS A 380 20.43 10.52 20.46
CA LYS A 380 20.26 9.40 21.40
C LYS A 380 18.83 9.26 21.92
N GLN A 381 17.91 10.13 21.53
CA GLN A 381 16.51 10.08 21.96
C GLN A 381 15.68 9.13 21.06
N GLY A 382 14.71 8.42 21.65
CA GLY A 382 13.78 7.56 20.91
C GLY A 382 12.99 8.27 19.80
N GLU A 383 12.72 9.57 19.95
CA GLU A 383 12.06 10.38 18.90
C GLU A 383 12.86 10.43 17.60
N ARG A 384 14.19 10.45 17.69
CA ARG A 384 15.10 10.46 16.53
C ARG A 384 15.23 9.07 15.92
N ASN A 385 15.21 8.02 16.76
CA ASN A 385 15.26 6.62 16.35
C ASN A 385 14.11 6.26 15.41
N GLU A 386 12.87 6.69 15.70
CA GLU A 386 11.71 6.45 14.84
C GLU A 386 11.90 7.06 13.43
N PHE A 387 12.46 8.26 13.35
CA PHE A 387 12.76 8.91 12.07
C PHE A 387 13.92 8.21 11.34
N ILE A 388 14.97 7.81 12.06
CA ILE A 388 16.09 7.05 11.50
C ILE A 388 15.58 5.73 10.91
N VAL A 389 14.76 4.97 11.64
CA VAL A 389 14.11 3.74 11.16
C VAL A 389 13.34 4.00 9.86
N GLN A 390 12.45 4.98 9.84
CA GLN A 390 11.61 5.26 8.66
C GLN A 390 12.42 5.72 7.45
N LYS A 391 13.39 6.61 7.66
CA LYS A 391 14.31 7.05 6.59
C LYS A 391 15.16 5.88 6.07
N THR A 392 15.59 4.99 6.97
CA THR A 392 16.38 3.81 6.63
C THR A 392 15.56 2.81 5.81
N CYS A 393 14.28 2.62 6.12
CA CYS A 393 13.36 1.84 5.28
C CYS A 393 13.27 2.41 3.86
N LEU A 394 13.17 3.74 3.71
CA LEU A 394 13.10 4.39 2.40
C LEU A 394 14.43 4.24 1.63
N GLN A 395 15.57 4.45 2.28
CA GLN A 395 16.89 4.23 1.69
C GLN A 395 17.10 2.77 1.26
N GLY A 396 16.69 1.83 2.11
CA GLY A 396 16.69 0.40 1.79
C GLY A 396 15.82 0.09 0.58
N ALA A 397 14.67 0.76 0.42
CA ALA A 397 13.81 0.62 -0.75
C ALA A 397 14.46 1.15 -2.04
N ASP A 398 15.22 2.25 -1.99
CA ASP A 398 15.97 2.78 -3.13
C ASP A 398 17.07 1.81 -3.58
N HIS A 399 17.84 1.27 -2.63
CA HIS A 399 18.83 0.24 -2.91
C HIS A 399 18.19 -1.07 -3.40
N GLN A 400 17.02 -1.43 -2.87
CA GLN A 400 16.25 -2.57 -3.37
C GLN A 400 15.82 -2.37 -4.83
N ALA A 401 15.49 -1.15 -5.24
CA ALA A 401 15.18 -0.84 -6.64
C ALA A 401 16.42 -1.00 -7.54
N GLN A 402 17.60 -0.56 -7.09
CA GLN A 402 18.86 -0.78 -7.80
C GLN A 402 19.23 -2.26 -7.88
N PHE A 403 19.08 -2.98 -6.77
CA PHE A 403 19.26 -4.43 -6.70
C PHE A 403 18.39 -5.13 -7.75
N ASN A 404 17.10 -4.82 -7.80
CA ASN A 404 16.17 -5.41 -8.77
C ASN A 404 16.59 -5.12 -10.21
N LYS A 405 17.05 -3.89 -10.49
CA LYS A 405 17.58 -3.50 -11.79
C LYS A 405 18.81 -4.32 -12.17
N TYR A 406 19.77 -4.52 -11.27
CA TYR A 406 20.96 -5.35 -11.56
C TYR A 406 20.64 -6.83 -11.74
N ILE A 407 19.59 -7.33 -11.06
CA ILE A 407 19.07 -8.67 -11.29
C ILE A 407 18.50 -8.80 -12.71
N GLU A 408 17.80 -7.78 -13.22
CA GLU A 408 17.30 -7.73 -14.61
C GLU A 408 18.43 -7.62 -15.63
N GLU A 409 19.46 -6.83 -15.33
CA GLU A 409 20.68 -6.71 -16.15
C GLU A 409 21.59 -7.96 -16.08
N HIS A 410 21.22 -8.98 -15.32
CA HIS A 410 22.01 -10.20 -15.07
C HIS A 410 23.40 -9.90 -14.50
N ASN A 411 23.55 -8.77 -13.80
CA ASN A 411 24.80 -8.32 -13.20
C ASN A 411 24.90 -8.80 -11.75
N ARG A 412 25.42 -10.02 -11.57
CA ARG A 412 25.53 -10.67 -10.25
C ARG A 412 26.36 -9.88 -9.25
N ASP A 413 27.52 -9.39 -9.66
CA ASP A 413 28.48 -8.78 -8.73
C ASP A 413 27.91 -7.48 -8.15
N LYS A 414 27.29 -6.64 -9.00
CA LYS A 414 26.61 -5.42 -8.55
C LYS A 414 25.35 -5.72 -7.74
N ALA A 415 24.56 -6.72 -8.13
CA ALA A 415 23.41 -7.12 -7.33
C ALA A 415 23.84 -7.62 -5.94
N LEU A 416 24.95 -8.34 -5.85
CA LEU A 416 25.47 -8.81 -4.57
C LEU A 416 26.00 -7.66 -3.70
N GLU A 417 26.63 -6.67 -4.32
CA GLU A 417 27.05 -5.43 -3.66
C GLU A 417 25.86 -4.68 -3.08
N GLU A 418 24.80 -4.46 -3.86
CA GLU A 418 23.56 -3.83 -3.37
C GLU A 418 22.89 -4.65 -2.26
N ALA A 419 22.83 -5.97 -2.38
CA ALA A 419 22.27 -6.83 -1.33
C ALA A 419 23.01 -6.70 0.01
N LYS A 420 24.34 -6.58 -0.03
CA LYS A 420 25.17 -6.35 1.17
C LYS A 420 24.93 -4.96 1.76
N ILE A 421 24.78 -3.94 0.91
CA ILE A 421 24.44 -2.59 1.34
C ILE A 421 23.08 -2.58 2.05
N ILE A 422 22.06 -3.22 1.49
CA ILE A 422 20.71 -3.32 2.09
C ILE A 422 20.77 -4.00 3.46
N GLU A 423 21.49 -5.12 3.58
CA GLU A 423 21.64 -5.81 4.87
C GLU A 423 22.36 -4.96 5.92
N ASP A 424 23.44 -4.26 5.52
CA ASP A 424 24.20 -3.38 6.42
C ASP A 424 23.36 -2.18 6.89
N ILE A 425 22.59 -1.58 5.98
CA ILE A 425 21.64 -0.49 6.27
C ILE A 425 20.64 -0.92 7.35
N TYR A 426 19.99 -2.08 7.19
CA TYR A 426 19.02 -2.56 8.17
C TYR A 426 19.66 -3.03 9.48
N THR A 427 20.84 -3.66 9.42
CA THR A 427 21.55 -4.12 10.63
C THR A 427 21.89 -2.96 11.57
N LYS A 428 22.31 -1.82 11.02
CA LYS A 428 22.69 -0.62 11.79
C LYS A 428 21.54 0.01 12.58
N VAL A 429 20.29 -0.26 12.19
CA VAL A 429 19.11 0.44 12.73
C VAL A 429 18.16 -0.52 13.46
N LEU A 430 18.53 -1.80 13.55
CA LEU A 430 17.72 -2.83 14.21
C LEU A 430 17.47 -2.52 15.69
N GLU A 431 18.45 -1.95 16.40
CA GLU A 431 18.31 -1.59 17.82
C GLU A 431 17.31 -0.43 18.06
N HIS A 432 16.98 0.30 17.00
CA HIS A 432 16.06 1.43 17.01
C HIS A 432 14.65 1.03 16.54
N ASP A 433 14.44 -0.23 16.19
CA ASP A 433 13.20 -0.74 15.61
C ASP A 433 12.10 -0.98 16.65
N ASP A 434 11.43 0.10 17.00
CA ASP A 434 10.31 0.07 17.93
C ASP A 434 9.09 -0.68 17.40
N TYR A 435 9.06 -1.04 16.11
CA TYR A 435 7.89 -1.64 15.44
C TYR A 435 8.16 -3.00 14.78
N GLY A 436 9.40 -3.50 14.83
CA GLY A 436 9.81 -4.78 14.23
C GLY A 436 9.83 -4.78 12.70
N ILE A 437 9.81 -3.60 12.08
CA ILE A 437 9.84 -3.42 10.62
C ILE A 437 11.24 -3.71 10.07
N ILE A 438 12.28 -3.17 10.71
CA ILE A 438 13.67 -3.38 10.30
C ILE A 438 14.09 -4.84 10.53
N GLU A 439 13.63 -5.46 11.61
CA GLU A 439 13.89 -6.89 11.90
C GLU A 439 13.42 -7.80 10.74
N GLN A 440 12.24 -7.50 10.23
CA GLN A 440 11.63 -8.20 9.10
C GLN A 440 12.39 -7.96 7.79
N LEU A 441 12.66 -6.68 7.49
CA LEU A 441 13.40 -6.27 6.29
C LEU A 441 14.80 -6.88 6.26
N LEU A 442 15.47 -6.91 7.41
CA LEU A 442 16.78 -7.51 7.56
C LEU A 442 16.76 -9.02 7.29
N THR A 443 15.75 -9.72 7.81
CA THR A 443 15.59 -11.17 7.60
C THR A 443 15.47 -11.51 6.12
N GLN A 444 14.75 -10.68 5.37
CA GLN A 444 14.56 -10.85 3.94
C GLN A 444 15.80 -10.50 3.13
N ALA A 445 16.45 -9.38 3.46
CA ALA A 445 17.70 -8.98 2.82
C ALA A 445 18.77 -10.07 2.97
N LYS A 446 18.89 -10.67 4.16
CA LYS A 446 19.79 -11.80 4.42
C LYS A 446 19.47 -13.01 3.56
N LEU A 447 18.20 -13.39 3.46
CA LEU A 447 17.77 -14.51 2.64
C LEU A 447 18.10 -14.28 1.15
N GLN A 448 17.77 -13.09 0.62
CA GLN A 448 18.05 -12.73 -0.76
C GLN A 448 19.56 -12.75 -1.06
N ARG A 449 20.38 -12.19 -0.17
CA ARG A 449 21.83 -12.20 -0.33
C ARG A 449 22.38 -13.63 -0.30
N ASP A 450 22.01 -14.43 0.69
CA ASP A 450 22.49 -15.80 0.85
C ASP A 450 22.13 -16.69 -0.34
N GLU A 451 20.93 -16.51 -0.88
CA GLU A 451 20.51 -17.20 -2.09
C GLU A 451 21.27 -16.73 -3.34
N LEU A 452 21.51 -15.42 -3.48
CA LEU A 452 22.32 -14.86 -4.59
C LEU A 452 23.78 -15.35 -4.53
N GLU A 453 24.35 -15.47 -3.34
CA GLU A 453 25.69 -16.00 -3.14
C GLU A 453 25.78 -17.48 -3.48
N LYS A 454 24.80 -18.29 -3.05
CA LYS A 454 24.78 -19.74 -3.26
C LYS A 454 24.43 -20.14 -4.69
N LYS A 455 23.39 -19.53 -5.27
CA LYS A 455 22.77 -19.97 -6.53
C LYS A 455 23.01 -19.02 -7.71
N GLY A 456 23.52 -17.81 -7.46
CA GLY A 456 23.65 -16.78 -8.49
C GLY A 456 22.29 -16.28 -9.00
N ILE A 457 22.30 -15.51 -10.09
CA ILE A 457 21.08 -15.04 -10.76
C ILE A 457 20.51 -16.20 -11.59
N SER A 458 19.82 -17.11 -10.90
CA SER A 458 19.06 -18.20 -11.52
C SER A 458 17.59 -17.81 -11.70
N MET A 459 16.85 -18.48 -12.58
CA MET A 459 15.40 -18.27 -12.72
C MET A 459 14.65 -18.48 -11.40
N SER A 460 15.06 -19.44 -10.57
CA SER A 460 14.48 -19.67 -9.24
C SER A 460 14.80 -18.53 -8.27
N PHE A 461 16.01 -17.97 -8.34
CA PHE A 461 16.37 -16.79 -7.57
C PHE A 461 15.62 -15.53 -8.02
N GLN A 462 15.48 -15.30 -9.33
CA GLN A 462 14.67 -14.19 -9.86
C GLN A 462 13.20 -14.29 -9.44
N LYS A 463 12.64 -15.51 -9.35
CA LYS A 463 11.31 -15.80 -8.78
C LYS A 463 11.25 -15.56 -7.26
N MET A 464 12.33 -15.80 -6.51
CA MET A 464 12.40 -15.43 -5.09
C MET A 464 12.50 -13.91 -4.90
N VAL A 465 13.32 -13.24 -5.70
CA VAL A 465 13.48 -11.78 -5.64
C VAL A 465 12.19 -11.08 -6.02
N SER A 466 11.41 -11.56 -7.00
CA SER A 466 10.07 -11.00 -7.28
C SER A 466 9.09 -11.17 -6.12
N LYS A 467 9.20 -12.27 -5.36
CA LYS A 467 8.43 -12.49 -4.13
C LYS A 467 8.83 -11.49 -3.04
N ASN A 468 10.12 -11.20 -2.90
CA ASN A 468 10.68 -10.36 -1.82
C ASN A 468 10.84 -8.86 -2.16
N ALA A 469 10.91 -8.48 -3.44
CA ALA A 469 10.99 -7.07 -3.91
C ALA A 469 9.70 -6.30 -3.66
N SER A 470 8.60 -7.05 -3.54
CA SER A 470 7.33 -6.53 -3.04
C SER A 470 7.43 -6.07 -1.58
N VAL A 471 8.47 -6.45 -0.85
CA VAL A 471 8.36 -6.60 0.59
C VAL A 471 9.08 -5.53 1.41
N CYS A 472 9.97 -4.74 0.81
CA CYS A 472 10.62 -3.60 1.49
C CYS A 472 9.68 -2.50 2.01
N LEU A 473 8.40 -2.56 1.65
CA LEU A 473 7.30 -1.78 2.26
C LEU A 473 6.03 -2.60 2.52
N LYS A 474 6.04 -3.92 2.31
CA LYS A 474 4.90 -4.82 2.61
C LYS A 474 5.02 -5.60 3.93
N VAL A 475 6.21 -5.77 4.57
CA VAL A 475 6.25 -6.61 5.80
C VAL A 475 5.57 -5.99 7.02
N ALA A 476 5.68 -4.66 7.21
CA ALA A 476 4.98 -3.96 8.30
C ALA A 476 3.46 -4.16 8.29
N LYS A 477 2.95 -4.65 7.17
CA LYS A 477 1.55 -4.74 6.82
C LYS A 477 1.18 -6.24 6.77
N LYS A 478 2.01 -7.13 6.19
CA LYS A 478 1.73 -8.56 5.92
C LYS A 478 1.35 -9.44 7.09
N GLU A 479 2.18 -9.56 8.10
CA GLU A 479 1.92 -10.58 9.12
C GLU A 479 1.45 -9.95 10.44
N ALA A 480 1.37 -8.61 10.48
CA ALA A 480 0.54 -7.88 11.45
C ALA A 480 -0.97 -8.17 11.28
N LYS A 481 -1.36 -8.53 10.04
CA LYS A 481 -2.70 -8.93 9.68
C LYS A 481 -2.98 -10.41 9.94
N GLN A 482 -1.99 -11.27 9.70
CA GLN A 482 -2.14 -12.73 9.77
C GLN A 482 -2.50 -13.23 11.17
N ALA A 483 -2.06 -12.55 12.24
CA ALA A 483 -2.42 -12.91 13.61
C ALA A 483 -3.58 -12.10 14.20
N TYR A 484 -4.06 -11.03 13.53
CA TYR A 484 -5.38 -10.47 13.85
C TYR A 484 -6.50 -11.36 13.30
N GLU A 485 -6.21 -12.10 12.23
CA GLU A 485 -7.10 -13.12 11.66
C GLU A 485 -7.19 -14.38 12.57
N GLU A 486 -6.21 -14.60 13.45
CA GLU A 486 -6.22 -15.70 14.44
C GLU A 486 -7.07 -15.40 15.70
N GLU A 487 -7.33 -14.14 16.07
CA GLU A 487 -8.11 -13.79 17.28
C GLU A 487 -9.61 -13.52 17.02
N CYS A 488 -10.08 -13.57 15.77
CA CYS A 488 -11.49 -13.29 15.40
C CYS A 488 -12.26 -14.49 14.81
N CYS A 489 -11.71 -15.71 14.88
CA CYS A 489 -12.38 -16.92 14.40
C CYS A 489 -12.32 -18.04 15.45
N ASP A 490 -13.36 -18.14 16.29
CA ASP A 490 -13.66 -19.43 16.92
C ASP A 490 -14.13 -20.40 15.81
N SER A 491 -13.27 -21.39 15.54
CA SER A 491 -13.36 -22.52 14.59
C SER A 491 -13.03 -22.22 13.11
N PHE A 492 -11.76 -22.48 12.73
CA PHE A 492 -11.26 -23.48 11.76
C PHE A 492 -9.83 -23.08 11.27
N ASP A 493 -8.84 -23.95 11.54
CA ASP A 493 -7.41 -23.82 11.19
C ASP A 493 -7.13 -23.98 9.67
N TYR A 494 -6.35 -23.07 9.07
CA TYR A 494 -5.06 -23.31 8.37
C TYR A 494 -4.60 -22.06 7.56
N ASP A 495 -3.48 -21.47 8.01
CA ASP A 495 -2.47 -20.59 7.37
C ASP A 495 -2.79 -19.90 6.01
N CYS A 496 -2.92 -18.56 6.00
CA CYS A 496 -3.09 -17.72 4.79
C CYS A 496 -2.15 -16.48 4.77
N GLU A 497 -1.25 -16.41 3.78
CA GLU A 497 -0.32 -15.30 3.52
C GLU A 497 -0.78 -14.41 2.33
N GLU A 498 -0.44 -13.11 2.39
CA GLU A 498 -0.39 -12.10 1.29
C GLU A 498 -1.72 -11.43 0.84
N ALA A 499 -1.91 -10.17 1.25
CA ALA A 499 -2.45 -9.16 0.33
C ALA A 499 -2.10 -7.74 0.71
N TYR A 500 -1.43 -7.02 -0.18
CA TYR A 500 -1.04 -5.64 0.03
C TYR A 500 -1.25 -4.84 -1.23
N GLY A 501 -2.21 -3.92 -1.16
CA GLY A 501 -2.30 -2.80 -2.08
C GLY A 501 -1.41 -1.64 -1.67
N GLY A 502 -0.68 -1.15 -2.67
CA GLY A 502 -0.42 0.28 -2.85
C GLY A 502 0.64 0.92 -1.97
N LEU A 503 1.90 0.76 -2.38
CA LEU A 503 2.95 1.77 -2.22
C LEU A 503 2.57 3.03 -3.02
N PHE A 504 2.41 4.15 -2.33
CA PHE A 504 2.77 5.48 -2.80
C PHE A 504 3.72 6.08 -1.79
#